data_AF-A0A2A6EI37-F1
#
_entry.id   AF-A0A2A6EI37-F1
#
_cell.length_a   1.000
_cell.length_b   1.000
_cell.length_c   1.000
_cell.angle_alpha   90.00
_cell.angle_beta   90.00
_cell.angle_gamma   90.00
#
_symmetry.space_group_name_H-M   'P 1'
#
loop_
_entity.id
_entity.type
_entity.pdbx_description
1 polymer ?
#
loop_
_entity_poly.entity_id
_entity_poly.type
_entity_poly.pdbx_seq_one_letter_code
_entity_poly.pdbx_strand_id
1 'polypeptide(L)'
;MKPRNKFEKAVLEQSKHLCPITKTQDKWAFRECIDHFAYRLPKGRTTCMDCGHSWVMNKHRETCTCPHCRAKLQVKGTYERKLQQKQYFTILTTCGEFQVLRMFLLIVGMEKGYKARTSIIEIGQYWWNMQGRKAVVAIQRVLGHYVDTFSYYSPMAIRNDNEAYQHIAYSPIFPKFKVTDILRRNGFKDNFYGIVPTQLIPALLTDSRVETLLKAGRTDHLRYFFGNRRTFEELWQSYKIAVRNGYEIVDISLWSDYVDTLRRLGKDIHNPKYLCPKDLKAEHDRRHEELLRLREREEIEQKQQKAMEDEKRFKELKSKFFGICFTDGTIQVHVLESVQEHLEEGVSMHHCVFSNAYYLKEDSLILSATIEGKRIETIEVSLRTLEVVQSRGVCNKNTVYHEQIVNLVNANRGLISRRMKATA
;
A
#
# COMPACT_ATOMS: atom_id res chain seq x y z
N MET A 1 6.43 18.86 24.58
CA MET A 1 5.11 19.42 24.93
C MET A 1 4.92 19.31 26.43
N LYS A 2 4.05 20.13 27.03
CA LYS A 2 3.65 19.93 28.44
C LYS A 2 2.75 18.68 28.53
N PRO A 3 2.86 17.87 29.59
CA PRO A 3 1.94 16.76 29.82
C PRO A 3 0.49 17.24 29.90
N ARG A 4 -0.40 16.60 29.15
CA ARG A 4 -1.81 16.99 28.98
C ARG A 4 -2.73 16.29 29.98
N ASN A 5 -2.37 15.08 30.42
CA ASN A 5 -3.20 14.25 31.29
C ASN A 5 -2.40 13.62 32.43
N LYS A 6 -3.09 13.03 33.42
CA LYS A 6 -2.48 12.40 34.60
C LYS A 6 -1.48 11.30 34.22
N PHE A 7 -1.75 10.53 33.17
CA PHE A 7 -0.87 9.47 32.69
C PHE A 7 0.43 10.02 32.11
N GLU A 8 0.37 11.03 31.23
CA GLU A 8 1.57 11.69 30.69
C GLU A 8 2.40 12.37 31.79
N LYS A 9 1.75 12.92 32.84
CA LYS A 9 2.46 13.47 34.01
C LYS A 9 3.22 12.39 34.78
N ALA A 10 2.57 11.27 35.07
CA ALA A 10 3.19 10.13 35.76
C ALA A 10 4.35 9.54 34.96
N VAL A 11 4.18 9.38 33.64
CA VAL A 11 5.25 8.91 32.75
C VAL A 11 6.45 9.86 32.75
N LEU A 12 6.22 11.17 32.63
CA LEU A 12 7.32 12.13 32.61
C LEU A 12 8.07 12.15 33.95
N GLU A 13 7.36 12.03 35.08
CA GLU A 13 8.01 11.92 36.38
C GLU A 13 8.82 10.63 36.50
N GLN A 14 8.23 9.50 36.13
CA GLN A 14 8.88 8.20 36.19
C GLN A 14 10.13 8.12 35.30
N SER A 15 10.15 8.85 34.18
CA SER A 15 11.28 8.86 33.25
C SER A 15 12.59 9.35 33.88
N LYS A 16 12.51 10.19 34.92
CA LYS A 16 13.67 10.70 35.66
C LYS A 16 14.39 9.62 36.47
N HIS A 17 13.72 8.50 36.76
CA HIS A 17 14.27 7.40 37.55
C HIS A 17 14.98 6.33 36.70
N LEU A 18 15.00 6.49 35.37
CA LEU A 18 15.70 5.55 34.50
C LEU A 18 17.22 5.67 34.69
N CYS A 19 17.86 4.54 34.99
CA CYS A 19 19.31 4.50 35.08
C CYS A 19 19.98 4.72 33.71
N PRO A 20 21.21 5.28 33.69
CA PRO A 20 22.05 5.26 32.49
C PRO A 20 22.28 3.84 31.97
N ILE A 21 22.67 3.72 30.70
CA ILE A 21 23.02 2.43 30.12
C ILE A 21 24.25 1.82 30.81
N THR A 22 24.26 0.50 30.89
CA THR A 22 25.37 -0.26 31.48
C THR A 22 26.52 -0.42 30.49
N LYS A 23 27.74 -0.67 31.01
CA LYS A 23 28.91 -1.02 30.18
C LYS A 23 28.68 -2.26 29.31
N THR A 24 27.84 -3.18 29.75
CA THR A 24 27.49 -4.39 28.97
C THR A 24 26.62 -4.04 27.77
N GLN A 25 25.66 -3.13 27.95
CA GLN A 25 24.81 -2.63 26.85
C GLN A 25 25.63 -1.83 25.83
N ASP A 26 26.51 -0.95 26.29
CA ASP A 26 27.44 -0.19 25.42
C ASP A 26 28.33 -1.13 24.59
N LYS A 27 28.99 -2.11 25.24
CA LYS A 27 29.81 -3.11 24.54
C LYS A 27 29.01 -3.94 23.54
N TRP A 28 27.79 -4.33 23.88
CA TRP A 28 26.92 -5.07 22.97
C TRP A 28 26.53 -4.21 21.76
N ALA A 29 26.12 -2.96 21.99
CA ALA A 29 25.74 -2.05 20.91
C ALA A 29 26.91 -1.81 19.94
N PHE A 30 28.12 -1.58 20.48
CA PHE A 30 29.32 -1.45 19.65
C PHE A 30 29.64 -2.71 18.84
N ARG A 31 29.25 -3.91 19.29
CA ARG A 31 29.60 -5.18 18.63
C ARG A 31 28.57 -5.70 17.65
N GLU A 32 27.29 -5.51 17.97
CA GLU A 32 26.19 -6.12 17.23
C GLU A 32 25.43 -5.13 16.35
N CYS A 33 25.56 -3.81 16.59
CA CYS A 33 24.76 -2.80 15.89
C CYS A 33 25.52 -2.04 14.80
N ILE A 34 26.84 -2.23 14.64
CA ILE A 34 27.65 -1.53 13.63
C ILE A 34 28.45 -2.53 12.80
N ASP A 35 28.93 -2.06 11.66
CA ASP A 35 29.89 -2.82 10.87
C ASP A 35 31.32 -2.62 11.38
N HIS A 36 32.12 -3.68 11.33
CA HIS A 36 33.51 -3.66 11.77
C HIS A 36 34.45 -3.82 10.58
N PHE A 37 35.39 -2.89 10.41
CA PHE A 37 36.24 -2.84 9.21
C PHE A 37 37.74 -3.00 9.48
N ALA A 38 38.41 -3.55 8.48
CA ALA A 38 39.86 -3.51 8.33
C ALA A 38 40.19 -2.74 7.04
N TYR A 39 40.77 -1.55 7.16
CA TYR A 39 41.13 -0.74 6.00
C TYR A 39 42.48 -1.17 5.46
N ARG A 40 42.49 -1.66 4.21
CA ARG A 40 43.67 -2.17 3.51
C ARG A 40 44.12 -1.19 2.42
N LEU A 41 45.40 -0.87 2.41
CA LEU A 41 46.06 -0.13 1.32
C LEU A 41 46.54 -1.10 0.22
N PRO A 42 46.79 -0.63 -1.02
CA PRO A 42 47.19 -1.51 -2.13
C PRO A 42 48.44 -2.36 -1.83
N LYS A 43 49.43 -1.79 -1.13
CA LYS A 43 50.66 -2.48 -0.71
C LYS A 43 50.47 -3.46 0.47
N GLY A 44 49.23 -3.78 0.86
CA GLY A 44 48.92 -4.79 1.87
C GLY A 44 48.89 -4.33 3.32
N ARG A 45 49.34 -3.10 3.63
CA ARG A 45 49.19 -2.52 4.98
C ARG A 45 47.71 -2.42 5.32
N THR A 46 47.32 -3.08 6.40
CA THR A 46 45.94 -3.21 6.87
C THR A 46 45.84 -2.67 8.28
N THR A 47 44.79 -1.91 8.57
CA THR A 47 44.54 -1.32 9.89
C THR A 47 43.16 -1.69 10.38
N CYS A 48 43.08 -2.21 11.61
CA CYS A 48 41.81 -2.47 12.28
C CYS A 48 41.16 -1.13 12.68
N MET A 49 39.92 -0.92 12.27
CA MET A 49 39.18 0.31 12.57
C MET A 49 38.60 0.32 14.00
N ASP A 50 38.54 -0.83 14.69
CA ASP A 50 38.08 -0.91 16.08
C ASP A 50 39.17 -0.51 17.09
N CYS A 51 40.39 -1.06 16.94
CA CYS A 51 41.46 -0.90 17.92
C CYS A 51 42.67 -0.11 17.41
N GLY A 52 42.72 0.21 16.11
CA GLY A 52 43.80 0.99 15.50
C GLY A 52 45.06 0.20 15.16
N HIS A 53 45.15 -1.08 15.54
CA HIS A 53 46.33 -1.90 15.26
C HIS A 53 46.54 -2.09 13.75
N SER A 54 47.78 -1.96 13.29
CA SER A 54 48.17 -2.15 11.89
C SER A 54 49.07 -3.37 11.71
N TRP A 55 48.85 -4.11 10.64
CA TRP A 55 49.67 -5.26 10.23
C TRP A 55 49.76 -5.34 8.69
N VAL A 56 50.61 -6.23 8.18
CA VAL A 56 50.72 -6.46 6.73
C VAL A 56 49.91 -7.69 6.35
N MET A 57 49.07 -7.57 5.33
CA MET A 57 48.27 -8.65 4.77
C MET A 57 48.62 -8.86 3.29
N ASN A 58 49.36 -9.95 3.03
CA ASN A 58 49.97 -10.23 1.73
C ASN A 58 48.94 -10.45 0.61
N LYS A 59 47.80 -11.09 0.91
CA LYS A 59 46.71 -11.33 -0.05
C LYS A 59 45.44 -10.59 0.37
N HIS A 60 44.68 -10.10 -0.59
CA HIS A 60 43.33 -9.60 -0.32
C HIS A 60 42.43 -10.74 0.15
N ARG A 61 41.53 -10.45 1.09
CA ARG A 61 40.47 -11.32 1.61
C ARG A 61 39.27 -10.43 1.89
N GLU A 62 38.05 -10.96 1.80
CA GLU A 62 36.84 -10.19 2.12
C GLU A 62 36.69 -9.94 3.62
N THR A 63 37.13 -10.89 4.45
CA THR A 63 37.10 -10.78 5.91
C THR A 63 38.45 -11.18 6.52
N CYS A 64 38.73 -10.65 7.72
CA CYS A 64 39.91 -11.00 8.49
C CYS A 64 39.61 -10.94 10.00
N THR A 65 40.48 -11.56 10.81
CA THR A 65 40.44 -11.39 12.26
C THR A 65 41.60 -10.49 12.67
N CYS A 66 41.33 -9.46 13.48
CA CYS A 66 42.38 -8.58 13.98
C CYS A 66 43.34 -9.38 14.89
N PRO A 67 44.67 -9.33 14.66
CA PRO A 67 45.62 -10.06 15.51
C PRO A 67 45.70 -9.51 16.94
N HIS A 68 45.32 -8.25 17.16
CA HIS A 68 45.38 -7.60 18.47
C HIS A 68 44.07 -7.74 19.27
N CYS A 69 42.94 -7.25 18.73
CA CYS A 69 41.67 -7.28 19.46
C CYS A 69 40.81 -8.51 19.17
N ARG A 70 41.24 -9.40 18.26
CA ARG A 70 40.53 -10.62 17.83
C ARG A 70 39.13 -10.39 17.24
N ALA A 71 38.76 -9.14 16.93
CA ALA A 71 37.52 -8.82 16.26
C ALA A 71 37.53 -9.37 14.83
N LYS A 72 36.39 -9.90 14.38
CA LYS A 72 36.14 -10.23 12.97
C LYS A 72 35.80 -8.96 12.22
N LEU A 73 36.49 -8.69 11.12
CA LEU A 73 36.43 -7.44 10.37
C LEU A 73 36.19 -7.71 8.88
N GLN A 74 35.37 -6.88 8.25
CA GLN A 74 35.24 -6.79 6.80
C GLN A 74 36.41 -5.97 6.24
N VAL A 75 37.13 -6.51 5.26
CA VAL A 75 38.28 -5.84 4.67
C VAL A 75 37.79 -4.91 3.57
N LYS A 76 38.14 -3.63 3.67
CA LYS A 76 37.83 -2.61 2.65
C LYS A 76 39.13 -2.05 2.09
N GLY A 77 39.32 -2.19 0.78
CA GLY A 77 40.42 -1.54 0.06
C GLY A 77 40.18 -0.04 -0.05
N THR A 78 40.81 0.78 0.80
CA THR A 78 40.57 2.23 0.81
C THR A 78 41.71 3.05 1.41
N TYR A 79 41.89 4.25 0.85
CA TYR A 79 42.78 5.30 1.38
C TYR A 79 42.13 6.13 2.50
N GLU A 80 40.81 6.03 2.68
CA GLU A 80 40.08 6.70 3.76
C GLU A 80 40.77 6.46 5.10
N ARG A 81 40.87 7.50 5.93
CA ARG A 81 41.51 7.43 7.24
C ARG A 81 40.51 7.40 8.39
N LYS A 82 39.35 8.00 8.19
CA LYS A 82 38.30 8.18 9.18
C LYS A 82 37.02 7.57 8.64
N LEU A 83 36.25 6.96 9.54
CA LEU A 83 34.92 6.46 9.28
C LEU A 83 34.05 6.84 10.47
N GLN A 84 32.89 7.41 10.19
CA GLN A 84 31.86 7.62 11.20
C GLN A 84 30.66 6.75 10.86
N GLN A 85 30.22 5.95 11.83
CA GLN A 85 28.99 5.18 11.73
C GLN A 85 27.97 5.72 12.72
N LYS A 86 26.71 5.77 12.29
CA LYS A 86 25.56 6.10 13.13
C LYS A 86 24.58 4.95 13.03
N GLN A 87 24.25 4.35 14.16
CA GLN A 87 23.33 3.23 14.20
C GLN A 87 22.39 3.36 15.39
N TYR A 88 21.17 2.86 15.25
CA TYR A 88 20.21 2.85 16.32
C TYR A 88 20.16 1.49 17.01
N PHE A 89 19.81 1.50 18.28
CA PHE A 89 19.50 0.29 19.03
C PHE A 89 18.48 0.58 20.12
N THR A 90 17.87 -0.47 20.65
CA THR A 90 16.83 -0.36 21.66
C THR A 90 17.15 -1.18 22.90
N ILE A 91 16.62 -0.76 24.05
CA ILE A 91 16.69 -1.49 25.30
C ILE A 91 15.27 -1.56 25.87
N LEU A 92 14.80 -2.77 26.13
CA LEU A 92 13.53 -2.99 26.81
C LEU A 92 13.77 -3.16 28.31
N THR A 93 13.00 -2.45 29.12
CA THR A 93 13.10 -2.48 30.59
C THR A 93 11.75 -2.17 31.21
N THR A 94 11.67 -2.29 32.53
CA THR A 94 10.57 -1.77 33.34
C THR A 94 11.04 -0.58 34.17
N CYS A 95 10.13 0.32 34.51
CA CYS A 95 10.37 1.41 35.45
C CYS A 95 9.08 1.71 36.22
N GLY A 96 9.06 1.45 37.52
CA GLY A 96 7.81 1.38 38.28
C GLY A 96 6.88 0.31 37.68
N GLU A 97 5.62 0.67 37.45
CA GLU A 97 4.60 -0.21 36.86
C GLU A 97 4.62 -0.21 35.32
N PHE A 98 5.48 0.58 34.70
CA PHE A 98 5.47 0.77 33.25
C PHE A 98 6.42 -0.17 32.53
N GLN A 99 5.96 -0.67 31.38
CA GLN A 99 6.86 -1.23 30.37
C GLN A 99 7.49 -0.08 29.60
N VAL A 100 8.81 -0.13 29.39
CA VAL A 100 9.57 0.93 28.71
C VAL A 100 10.44 0.35 27.60
N LEU A 101 10.31 0.88 26.39
CA LEU A 101 11.25 0.66 25.30
C LEU A 101 12.06 1.94 25.11
N ARG A 102 13.35 1.88 25.42
CA ARG A 102 14.30 2.98 25.27
C ARG A 102 15.00 2.88 23.93
N MET A 103 15.18 4.03 23.28
CA MET A 103 15.72 4.18 21.94
C MET A 103 17.00 5.01 21.99
N PHE A 104 18.08 4.49 21.41
CA PHE A 104 19.40 5.10 21.46
C PHE A 104 20.01 5.24 20.07
N LEU A 105 20.74 6.34 19.88
CA LEU A 105 21.65 6.54 18.76
C LEU A 105 23.08 6.26 19.24
N LEU A 106 23.73 5.30 18.59
CA LEU A 106 25.15 5.02 18.71
C LEU A 106 25.90 5.76 17.59
N ILE A 107 26.85 6.61 17.97
CA ILE A 107 27.77 7.28 17.05
C ILE A 107 29.17 6.72 17.33
N VAL A 108 29.79 6.16 16.30
CA VAL A 108 31.14 5.57 16.40
C VAL A 108 32.07 6.27 15.44
N GLY A 109 33.09 6.94 16.01
CA GLY A 109 34.21 7.49 15.26
C GLY A 109 35.36 6.49 15.24
N MET A 110 35.76 6.07 14.04
CA MET A 110 36.89 5.16 13.81
C MET A 110 37.97 5.89 13.01
N GLU A 111 39.22 5.80 13.45
CA GLU A 111 40.36 6.42 12.77
C GLU A 111 41.54 5.45 12.72
N LYS A 112 42.21 5.37 11.56
CA LYS A 112 43.41 4.55 11.39
C LYS A 112 44.46 4.90 12.46
N GLY A 113 44.87 3.90 13.23
CA GLY A 113 45.89 4.04 14.28
C GLY A 113 45.32 4.37 15.67
N TYR A 114 44.02 4.63 15.79
CA TYR A 114 43.38 4.95 17.07
C TYR A 114 42.29 3.93 17.42
N LYS A 115 42.06 3.74 18.72
CA LYS A 115 40.91 3.00 19.22
C LYS A 115 39.63 3.76 18.89
N ALA A 116 38.60 3.04 18.42
CA ALA A 116 37.30 3.61 18.13
C ALA A 116 36.71 4.31 19.36
N ARG A 117 36.06 5.45 19.13
CA ARG A 117 35.37 6.23 20.15
C ARG A 117 33.87 6.11 19.94
N THR A 118 33.16 5.75 21.00
CA THR A 118 31.70 5.64 21.03
C THR A 118 31.08 6.83 21.74
N SER A 119 29.95 7.30 21.22
CA SER A 119 29.06 8.24 21.89
C SER A 119 27.64 7.71 21.75
N ILE A 120 26.89 7.67 22.85
CA ILE A 120 25.54 7.14 22.87
C ILE A 120 24.60 8.23 23.37
N ILE A 121 23.54 8.47 22.61
CA ILE A 121 22.52 9.49 22.91
C ILE A 121 21.18 8.78 23.01
N GLU A 122 20.47 8.97 24.12
CA GLU A 122 19.10 8.48 24.25
C GLU A 122 18.15 9.41 23.49
N ILE A 123 17.51 8.89 22.45
CA ILE A 123 16.63 9.66 21.57
C ILE A 123 15.23 9.73 22.16
N GLY A 124 14.74 8.62 22.73
CA GLY A 124 13.41 8.61 23.29
C GLY A 124 13.01 7.27 23.89
N GLN A 125 11.79 7.25 24.39
CA GLN A 125 11.26 6.19 25.21
C GLN A 125 9.78 6.02 24.89
N TYR A 126 9.37 4.81 24.57
CA TYR A 126 7.97 4.43 24.57
C TYR A 126 7.62 3.85 25.94
N TRP A 127 6.50 4.32 26.48
CA TRP A 127 5.98 3.93 27.79
C TRP A 127 4.59 3.32 27.63
N TRP A 128 4.37 2.15 28.22
CA TRP A 128 3.05 1.51 28.30
C TRP A 128 2.68 1.21 29.74
N ASN A 129 1.45 1.54 30.12
CA ASN A 129 0.86 1.07 31.37
C ASN A 129 0.13 -0.26 31.18
N MET A 130 -0.40 -0.83 32.25
CA MET A 130 -1.11 -2.11 32.23
C MET A 130 -2.36 -2.13 31.33
N GLN A 131 -2.99 -0.98 31.07
CA GLN A 131 -4.14 -0.87 30.16
C GLN A 131 -3.72 -0.68 28.68
N GLY A 132 -2.43 -0.74 28.37
CA GLY A 132 -1.90 -0.53 27.02
C GLY A 132 -1.89 0.92 26.55
N ARG A 133 -2.17 1.90 27.43
CA ARG A 133 -2.03 3.32 27.09
C ARG A 133 -0.56 3.64 26.85
N LYS A 134 -0.29 4.32 25.74
CA LYS A 134 1.05 4.66 25.27
C LYS A 134 1.36 6.13 25.47
N ALA A 135 2.57 6.44 25.94
CA ALA A 135 3.16 7.78 25.89
C ALA A 135 4.59 7.72 25.32
N VAL A 136 5.05 8.84 24.75
CA VAL A 136 6.41 8.98 24.22
C VAL A 136 7.12 10.11 24.94
N VAL A 137 8.26 9.80 25.54
CA VAL A 137 9.20 10.78 26.11
C VAL A 137 10.44 10.81 25.23
N ALA A 138 10.70 11.91 24.54
CA ALA A 138 11.78 11.97 23.56
C ALA A 138 12.37 13.38 23.42
N ILE A 139 13.61 13.44 22.93
CA ILE A 139 14.20 14.67 22.41
C ILE A 139 13.42 15.12 21.17
N GLN A 140 13.43 16.41 20.87
CA GLN A 140 12.64 16.93 19.77
C GLN A 140 13.19 16.48 18.41
N ARG A 141 12.36 15.79 17.62
CA ARG A 141 12.58 15.64 16.18
C ARG A 141 12.47 17.02 15.50
N VAL A 142 13.42 17.31 14.61
CA VAL A 142 13.42 18.50 13.76
C VAL A 142 12.95 18.09 12.36
N LEU A 143 12.23 18.98 11.69
CA LEU A 143 11.80 18.79 10.30
C LEU A 143 13.05 18.65 9.41
N GLY A 144 13.12 17.56 8.65
CA GLY A 144 14.28 17.24 7.85
C GLY A 144 14.03 16.06 6.92
N HIS A 145 14.85 15.96 5.88
CA HIS A 145 14.79 14.89 4.89
C HIS A 145 15.24 13.53 5.46
N TYR A 146 16.12 13.54 6.47
CA TYR A 146 16.63 12.32 7.09
C TYR A 146 15.84 11.95 8.35
N VAL A 147 15.80 10.66 8.66
CA VAL A 147 15.15 10.15 9.88
C VAL A 147 15.90 10.57 11.15
N ASP A 148 17.21 10.83 11.06
CA ASP A 148 18.12 11.16 12.17
C ASP A 148 18.23 12.66 12.53
N THR A 149 17.28 13.49 12.08
CA THR A 149 17.24 14.91 12.46
C THR A 149 16.58 15.12 13.82
N PHE A 150 17.41 15.12 14.86
CA PHE A 150 17.01 15.44 16.23
C PHE A 150 17.73 16.67 16.77
N SER A 151 17.06 17.42 17.63
CA SER A 151 17.67 18.47 18.42
C SER A 151 18.34 17.84 19.64
N TYR A 152 19.60 17.44 19.48
CA TYR A 152 20.36 16.67 20.49
C TYR A 152 20.55 17.39 21.83
N TYR A 153 20.42 18.73 21.85
CA TYR A 153 20.49 19.54 23.06
C TYR A 153 19.12 19.85 23.66
N SER A 154 18.03 19.38 23.05
CA SER A 154 16.69 19.58 23.60
C SER A 154 16.43 18.61 24.76
N PRO A 155 15.74 19.06 25.82
CA PRO A 155 15.38 18.17 26.91
C PRO A 155 14.37 17.11 26.44
N MET A 156 14.46 15.93 27.04
CA MET A 156 13.41 14.91 26.94
C MET A 156 12.10 15.46 27.49
N ALA A 157 11.04 15.35 26.70
CA ALA A 157 9.71 15.78 27.09
C ALA A 157 8.67 14.87 26.43
N ILE A 158 7.42 15.02 26.85
CA ILE A 158 6.30 14.38 26.16
C ILE A 158 6.25 14.88 24.72
N ARG A 159 6.24 13.93 23.77
CA ARG A 159 6.14 14.18 22.33
C ARG A 159 4.96 13.41 21.74
N ASN A 160 4.44 13.92 20.64
CA ASN A 160 3.59 13.11 19.77
C ASN A 160 4.45 12.03 19.10
N ASP A 161 3.86 10.85 18.95
CA ASP A 161 4.48 9.77 18.19
C ASP A 161 4.63 10.17 16.72
N ASN A 162 5.67 9.67 16.05
CA ASN A 162 5.92 9.95 14.63
C ASN A 162 6.76 8.84 13.99
N GLU A 163 6.85 8.89 12.67
CA GLU A 163 7.56 7.88 11.86
C GLU A 163 9.02 7.67 12.25
N ALA A 164 9.74 8.71 12.72
CA ALA A 164 11.14 8.55 13.10
C ALA A 164 11.29 7.74 14.38
N TYR A 165 10.48 8.03 15.40
CA TYR A 165 10.49 7.22 16.63
C TYR A 165 10.04 5.78 16.34
N GLN A 166 9.04 5.62 15.47
CA GLN A 166 8.56 4.31 15.06
C GLN A 166 9.65 3.53 14.35
N HIS A 167 10.35 4.14 13.39
CA HIS A 167 11.48 3.54 12.69
C HIS A 167 12.60 3.12 13.65
N ILE A 168 12.97 4.00 14.59
CA ILE A 168 14.02 3.68 15.58
C ILE A 168 13.59 2.52 16.48
N ALA A 169 12.30 2.37 16.79
CA ALA A 169 11.80 1.25 17.56
C ALA A 169 11.92 -0.12 16.86
N TYR A 170 12.17 -0.17 15.54
CA TYR A 170 12.51 -1.41 14.82
C TYR A 170 13.98 -1.84 15.04
N SER A 171 14.81 -0.98 15.63
CA SER A 171 16.25 -1.23 15.74
C SER A 171 16.57 -2.39 16.69
N PRO A 172 17.74 -3.04 16.53
CA PRO A 172 18.14 -4.18 17.34
C PRO A 172 17.94 -3.96 18.83
N ILE A 173 17.38 -4.96 19.51
CA ILE A 173 17.08 -4.91 20.94
C ILE A 173 18.16 -5.62 21.75
N PHE A 174 18.64 -5.00 22.83
CA PHE A 174 19.59 -5.64 23.74
C PHE A 174 18.97 -6.90 24.35
N PRO A 175 19.56 -8.10 24.18
CA PRO A 175 18.88 -9.38 24.42
C PRO A 175 18.55 -9.66 25.90
N LYS A 176 19.23 -9.00 26.85
CA LYS A 176 18.92 -9.15 28.28
C LYS A 176 18.04 -7.99 28.73
N PHE A 177 16.74 -8.17 28.63
CA PHE A 177 15.75 -7.15 28.96
C PHE A 177 14.80 -7.57 30.09
N LYS A 178 14.04 -6.60 30.60
CA LYS A 178 12.98 -6.82 31.59
C LYS A 178 11.62 -6.53 30.99
N VAL A 179 10.65 -7.35 31.35
CA VAL A 179 9.24 -7.15 31.01
C VAL A 179 8.37 -7.19 32.26
N THR A 180 7.22 -6.51 32.20
CA THR A 180 6.24 -6.56 33.29
C THR A 180 5.59 -7.94 33.42
N ASP A 181 5.15 -8.29 34.63
CA ASP A 181 4.49 -9.57 34.91
C ASP A 181 3.19 -9.77 34.10
N ILE A 182 2.51 -8.67 33.75
CA ILE A 182 1.29 -8.71 32.94
C ILE A 182 1.61 -9.20 31.52
N LEU A 183 2.73 -8.77 30.92
CA LEU A 183 3.14 -9.27 29.60
C LEU A 183 3.47 -10.76 29.66
N ARG A 184 4.13 -11.22 30.74
CA ARG A 184 4.40 -12.65 30.98
C ARG A 184 3.10 -13.45 31.09
N ARG A 185 2.17 -12.97 31.92
CA ARG A 185 0.84 -13.58 32.11
C ARG A 185 0.08 -13.69 30.78
N ASN A 186 0.19 -12.67 29.93
CA ASN A 186 -0.47 -12.61 28.62
C ASN A 186 0.29 -13.39 27.52
N GLY A 187 1.33 -14.16 27.88
CA GLY A 187 1.98 -15.13 26.98
C GLY A 187 3.31 -14.71 26.36
N PHE A 188 3.92 -13.59 26.79
CA PHE A 188 5.20 -13.15 26.24
C PHE A 188 6.39 -14.03 26.70
N LYS A 189 7.08 -14.66 25.74
CA LYS A 189 8.20 -15.61 25.96
C LYS A 189 9.55 -15.09 25.45
N ASP A 190 9.85 -13.82 25.70
CA ASP A 190 11.13 -13.17 25.29
C ASP A 190 11.43 -13.20 23.79
N ASN A 191 10.40 -13.34 22.97
CA ASN A 191 10.50 -13.30 21.52
C ASN A 191 9.44 -12.36 20.95
N PHE A 192 9.85 -11.57 19.97
CA PHE A 192 9.01 -10.61 19.26
C PHE A 192 8.43 -11.16 17.96
N TYR A 193 8.87 -12.34 17.51
CA TYR A 193 8.35 -13.06 16.34
C TYR A 193 8.36 -12.22 15.06
N GLY A 194 9.36 -11.35 14.90
CA GLY A 194 9.44 -10.43 13.76
C GLY A 194 8.41 -9.29 13.79
N ILE A 195 7.67 -9.11 14.89
CA ILE A 195 6.72 -8.01 15.11
C ILE A 195 7.40 -6.98 15.99
N VAL A 196 7.26 -5.69 15.67
CA VAL A 196 7.92 -4.67 16.50
C VAL A 196 7.35 -4.56 17.90
N PRO A 197 8.19 -4.21 18.89
CA PRO A 197 7.74 -4.00 20.26
C PRO A 197 6.59 -2.98 20.36
N THR A 198 6.63 -1.92 19.54
CA THR A 198 5.59 -0.87 19.54
C THR A 198 4.23 -1.32 19.03
N GLN A 199 4.15 -2.47 18.36
CA GLN A 199 2.89 -3.12 17.96
C GLN A 199 2.54 -4.28 18.90
N LEU A 200 3.51 -5.15 19.20
CA LEU A 200 3.27 -6.36 19.98
C LEU A 200 2.91 -6.06 21.44
N ILE A 201 3.64 -5.15 22.11
CA ILE A 201 3.42 -4.83 23.53
C ILE A 201 2.01 -4.27 23.76
N PRO A 202 1.57 -3.18 23.08
CA PRO A 202 0.22 -2.67 23.32
C PRO A 202 -0.84 -3.70 22.96
N ALA A 203 -0.67 -4.46 21.88
CA ALA A 203 -1.66 -5.47 21.50
C ALA A 203 -1.78 -6.58 22.56
N LEU A 204 -0.67 -7.03 23.16
CA LEU A 204 -0.70 -7.96 24.28
C LEU A 204 -1.42 -7.43 25.51
N LEU A 205 -1.42 -6.11 25.71
CA LEU A 205 -2.05 -5.46 26.87
C LEU A 205 -3.55 -5.20 26.63
N THR A 206 -3.97 -5.05 25.38
CA THR A 206 -5.35 -4.62 25.05
C THR A 206 -6.19 -5.69 24.37
N ASP A 207 -5.58 -6.67 23.70
CA ASP A 207 -6.27 -7.61 22.81
C ASP A 207 -6.05 -9.06 23.25
N SER A 208 -7.08 -9.67 23.84
CA SER A 208 -7.05 -11.06 24.32
C SER A 208 -6.85 -12.09 23.19
N ARG A 209 -7.10 -11.72 21.93
CA ARG A 209 -6.86 -12.58 20.77
C ARG A 209 -5.37 -12.83 20.58
N VAL A 210 -4.53 -11.82 20.81
CA VAL A 210 -3.07 -11.92 20.71
C VAL A 210 -2.52 -12.88 21.76
N GLU A 211 -3.00 -12.77 23.00
CA GLU A 211 -2.68 -13.71 24.08
C GLU A 211 -3.06 -15.14 23.67
N THR A 212 -4.27 -15.33 23.13
CA THR A 212 -4.77 -16.64 22.68
C THR A 212 -3.84 -17.26 21.64
N LEU A 213 -3.46 -16.50 20.60
CA LEU A 213 -2.57 -16.96 19.54
C LEU A 213 -1.17 -17.31 20.07
N LEU A 214 -0.59 -16.47 20.94
CA LEU A 214 0.72 -16.71 21.51
C LEU A 214 0.75 -17.94 22.42
N LYS A 215 -0.26 -18.08 23.29
CA LYS A 215 -0.36 -19.24 24.19
C LYS A 215 -0.56 -20.54 23.41
N ALA A 216 -1.26 -20.48 22.28
CA ALA A 216 -1.41 -21.59 21.35
C ALA A 216 -0.17 -21.84 20.46
N GLY A 217 0.88 -21.02 20.56
CA GLY A 217 2.10 -21.16 19.74
C GLY A 217 1.90 -20.81 18.26
N ARG A 218 0.80 -20.18 17.87
CA ARG A 218 0.46 -19.86 16.47
C ARG A 218 1.09 -18.52 16.05
N THR A 219 2.42 -18.47 16.02
CA THR A 219 3.18 -17.23 15.75
C THR A 219 3.02 -16.71 14.33
N ASP A 220 2.86 -17.59 13.34
CA ASP A 220 2.63 -17.18 11.96
C ASP A 220 1.25 -16.56 11.76
N HIS A 221 0.24 -17.08 12.46
CA HIS A 221 -1.11 -16.51 12.48
C HIS A 221 -1.10 -15.13 13.15
N LEU A 222 -0.29 -14.98 14.21
CA LEU A 222 -0.10 -13.69 14.86
C LEU A 222 0.54 -12.67 13.91
N ARG A 223 1.58 -13.05 13.17
CA ARG A 223 2.21 -12.16 12.17
C ARG A 223 1.20 -11.74 11.09
N TYR A 224 0.41 -12.69 10.58
CA TYR A 224 -0.65 -12.39 9.61
C TYR A 224 -1.70 -11.43 10.18
N PHE A 225 -2.10 -11.62 11.45
CA PHE A 225 -3.04 -10.73 12.15
C PHE A 225 -2.56 -9.28 12.18
N PHE A 226 -1.28 -9.03 12.49
CA PHE A 226 -0.74 -7.68 12.55
C PHE A 226 -0.71 -7.00 11.17
N GLY A 227 -0.49 -7.76 10.09
CA GLY A 227 -0.55 -7.24 8.72
C GLY A 227 -1.97 -7.01 8.21
N ASN A 228 -2.95 -7.81 8.66
CA ASN A 228 -4.32 -7.85 8.13
C ASN A 228 -5.39 -7.70 9.23
N ARG A 229 -5.27 -6.64 10.05
CA ARG A 229 -6.14 -6.42 11.22
C ARG A 229 -7.63 -6.49 10.92
N ARG A 230 -8.08 -5.81 9.86
CA ARG A 230 -9.49 -5.76 9.46
C ARG A 230 -10.01 -7.15 9.09
N THR A 231 -9.30 -7.85 8.20
CA THR A 231 -9.66 -9.20 7.77
C THR A 231 -9.78 -10.14 8.95
N PHE A 232 -8.84 -10.07 9.90
CA PHE A 232 -8.87 -10.93 11.07
C PHE A 232 -10.00 -10.57 12.05
N GLU A 233 -10.35 -9.29 12.19
CA GLU A 233 -11.51 -8.88 12.97
C GLU A 233 -12.80 -9.50 12.41
N GLU A 234 -12.96 -9.43 11.09
CA GLU A 234 -14.10 -10.02 10.37
C GLU A 234 -14.11 -11.56 10.45
N LEU A 235 -12.94 -12.21 10.43
CA LEU A 235 -12.81 -13.67 10.39
C LEU A 235 -12.58 -14.35 11.76
N TRP A 236 -12.47 -13.60 12.85
CA TRP A 236 -12.08 -14.17 14.16
C TRP A 236 -13.05 -15.24 14.66
N GLN A 237 -14.36 -15.08 14.41
CA GLN A 237 -15.34 -16.09 14.80
C GLN A 237 -15.16 -17.39 14.02
N SER A 238 -14.99 -17.29 12.70
CA SER A 238 -14.67 -18.41 11.82
C SER A 238 -13.37 -19.11 12.24
N TYR A 239 -12.35 -18.34 12.62
CA TYR A 239 -11.07 -18.87 13.10
C TYR A 239 -11.26 -19.70 14.37
N LYS A 240 -12.00 -19.18 15.36
CA LYS A 240 -12.30 -19.93 16.59
C LYS A 240 -13.07 -21.22 16.30
N ILE A 241 -14.01 -21.20 15.36
CA ILE A 241 -14.78 -22.39 14.98
C ILE A 241 -13.87 -23.44 14.35
N ALA A 242 -13.01 -23.06 13.41
CA ALA A 242 -12.05 -23.96 12.79
C ALA A 242 -11.14 -24.61 13.84
N VAL A 243 -10.52 -23.81 14.72
CA VAL A 243 -9.64 -24.31 15.79
C VAL A 243 -10.39 -25.23 16.77
N ARG A 244 -11.63 -24.89 17.15
CA ARG A 244 -12.44 -25.72 18.06
C ARG A 244 -12.80 -27.08 17.46
N ASN A 245 -12.90 -27.17 16.13
CA ASN A 245 -13.14 -28.43 15.42
C ASN A 245 -11.83 -29.21 15.14
N GLY A 246 -10.71 -28.80 15.72
CA GLY A 246 -9.42 -29.46 15.53
C GLY A 246 -8.82 -29.26 14.13
N TYR A 247 -9.32 -28.28 13.36
CA TYR A 247 -8.80 -27.99 12.04
C TYR A 247 -7.45 -27.26 12.15
N GLU A 248 -6.42 -27.86 11.55
CA GLU A 248 -5.11 -27.25 11.47
C GLU A 248 -5.01 -26.35 10.25
N ILE A 249 -4.99 -25.04 10.50
CA ILE A 249 -4.75 -24.02 9.48
C ILE A 249 -3.23 -23.95 9.26
N VAL A 250 -2.72 -24.61 8.22
CA VAL A 250 -1.29 -24.58 7.87
C VAL A 250 -0.91 -23.26 7.20
N ASP A 251 -1.75 -22.78 6.28
CA ASP A 251 -1.57 -21.50 5.60
C ASP A 251 -2.72 -20.56 5.96
N ILE A 252 -2.44 -19.63 6.88
CA ILE A 252 -3.42 -18.64 7.36
C ILE A 252 -3.82 -17.65 6.26
N SER A 253 -2.92 -17.36 5.31
CA SER A 253 -3.21 -16.43 4.22
C SER A 253 -4.18 -17.04 3.23
N LEU A 254 -3.89 -18.28 2.79
CA LEU A 254 -4.77 -19.03 1.91
C LEU A 254 -6.13 -19.31 2.57
N TRP A 255 -6.13 -19.68 3.86
CA TRP A 255 -7.37 -19.93 4.59
C TRP A 255 -8.22 -18.67 4.71
N SER A 256 -7.60 -17.53 5.01
CA SER A 256 -8.29 -16.24 5.09
C SER A 256 -8.95 -15.85 3.76
N ASP A 257 -8.22 -15.98 2.64
CA ASP A 257 -8.75 -15.70 1.29
C ASP A 257 -9.89 -16.67 0.90
N TYR A 258 -9.75 -17.94 1.28
CA TYR A 258 -10.82 -18.92 1.13
C TYR A 258 -12.09 -18.54 1.89
N VAL A 259 -11.99 -18.16 3.16
CA VAL A 259 -13.17 -17.76 3.95
C VAL A 259 -13.78 -16.46 3.43
N ASP A 260 -12.99 -15.52 2.92
CA ASP A 260 -13.52 -14.33 2.25
C ASP A 260 -14.25 -14.70 0.94
N THR A 261 -13.71 -15.63 0.16
CA THR A 261 -14.38 -16.18 -1.03
C THR A 261 -15.72 -16.81 -0.67
N LEU A 262 -15.78 -17.63 0.39
CA LEU A 262 -17.02 -18.20 0.92
C LEU A 262 -18.04 -17.12 1.28
N ARG A 263 -17.60 -16.04 1.94
CA ARG A 263 -18.44 -14.90 2.32
C ARG A 263 -19.04 -14.21 1.09
N ARG A 264 -18.24 -13.96 0.06
CA ARG A 264 -18.68 -13.34 -1.21
C ARG A 264 -19.66 -14.23 -1.97
N LEU A 265 -19.50 -15.55 -1.88
CA LEU A 265 -20.42 -16.54 -2.42
C LEU A 265 -21.69 -16.74 -1.56
N GLY A 266 -21.87 -15.98 -0.48
CA GLY A 266 -23.02 -16.10 0.43
C GLY A 266 -23.06 -17.42 1.21
N LYS A 267 -21.94 -18.13 1.34
CA LYS A 267 -21.87 -19.36 2.14
C LYS A 267 -21.73 -19.02 3.63
N ASP A 268 -22.22 -19.91 4.48
CA ASP A 268 -22.18 -19.73 5.93
C ASP A 268 -20.76 -19.91 6.49
N ILE A 269 -20.08 -18.80 6.76
CA ILE A 269 -18.73 -18.74 7.35
C ILE A 269 -18.71 -19.05 8.86
N HIS A 270 -19.81 -19.52 9.45
CA HIS A 270 -19.89 -20.03 10.82
C HIS A 270 -20.16 -21.53 10.88
N ASN A 271 -20.23 -22.21 9.72
CA ASN A 271 -20.44 -23.64 9.65
C ASN A 271 -19.11 -24.40 9.49
N PRO A 272 -18.76 -25.34 10.40
CA PRO A 272 -17.54 -26.15 10.30
C PRO A 272 -17.39 -26.89 8.97
N LYS A 273 -18.50 -27.28 8.33
CA LYS A 273 -18.52 -27.94 7.03
C LYS A 273 -17.80 -27.14 5.95
N TYR A 274 -17.91 -25.81 5.99
CA TYR A 274 -17.23 -24.93 5.04
C TYR A 274 -15.85 -24.52 5.56
N LEU A 275 -15.70 -24.26 6.85
CA LEU A 275 -14.44 -23.72 7.39
C LEU A 275 -13.28 -24.72 7.48
N CYS A 276 -13.58 -26.03 7.45
CA CYS A 276 -12.61 -27.10 7.67
C CYS A 276 -12.51 -28.04 6.44
N PRO A 277 -12.07 -27.55 5.27
CA PRO A 277 -11.92 -28.40 4.08
C PRO A 277 -10.79 -29.42 4.28
N LYS A 278 -10.95 -30.63 3.74
CA LYS A 278 -9.88 -31.66 3.79
C LYS A 278 -8.64 -31.23 3.01
N ASP A 279 -8.85 -30.58 1.86
CA ASP A 279 -7.81 -29.97 1.04
C ASP A 279 -8.19 -28.50 0.84
N LEU A 280 -7.48 -27.62 1.57
CA LEU A 280 -7.72 -26.19 1.52
C LEU A 280 -7.46 -25.61 0.14
N LYS A 281 -6.43 -26.08 -0.56
CA LYS A 281 -6.02 -25.50 -1.85
C LYS A 281 -7.01 -25.88 -2.94
N ALA A 282 -7.39 -27.15 -3.00
CA ALA A 282 -8.36 -27.61 -3.98
C ALA A 282 -9.74 -26.96 -3.78
N GLU A 283 -10.24 -26.86 -2.53
CA GLU A 283 -11.52 -26.21 -2.27
C GLU A 283 -11.44 -24.68 -2.48
N HIS A 284 -10.31 -24.05 -2.15
CA HIS A 284 -10.08 -22.64 -2.50
C HIS A 284 -10.21 -22.41 -4.01
N ASP A 285 -9.47 -23.16 -4.82
CA ASP A 285 -9.43 -22.96 -6.27
C ASP A 285 -10.81 -23.22 -6.89
N ARG A 286 -11.52 -24.24 -6.43
CA ARG A 286 -12.91 -24.52 -6.83
C ARG A 286 -13.86 -23.37 -6.51
N ARG A 287 -13.79 -22.78 -5.32
CA ARG A 287 -14.66 -21.65 -4.93
C ARG A 287 -14.27 -20.37 -5.65
N HIS A 288 -12.99 -20.19 -5.91
CA HIS A 288 -12.52 -19.08 -6.71
C HIS A 288 -13.09 -19.12 -8.14
N GLU A 289 -13.09 -20.29 -8.78
CA GLU A 289 -13.74 -20.47 -10.08
C GLU A 289 -15.26 -20.21 -10.04
N GLU A 290 -15.96 -20.65 -8.98
CA GLU A 290 -17.39 -20.35 -8.79
C GLU A 290 -17.63 -18.84 -8.73
N LEU A 291 -16.78 -18.11 -7.99
CA LEU A 291 -16.87 -16.66 -7.87
C LEU A 291 -16.57 -15.94 -9.21
N LEU A 292 -15.60 -16.42 -9.98
CA LEU A 292 -15.29 -15.88 -11.31
C LEU A 292 -16.48 -16.04 -12.26
N ARG A 293 -17.12 -17.22 -12.29
CA ARG A 293 -18.30 -17.46 -13.14
C ARG A 293 -19.49 -16.57 -12.76
N LEU A 294 -19.68 -16.28 -11.46
CA LEU A 294 -20.72 -15.35 -11.01
C LEU A 294 -20.42 -13.93 -11.48
N ARG A 295 -19.17 -13.46 -11.34
CA ARG A 295 -18.76 -12.15 -11.82
C ARG A 295 -18.91 -12.00 -13.33
N GLU A 296 -18.54 -13.02 -14.10
CA GLU A 296 -18.73 -13.01 -15.55
C GLU A 296 -20.22 -12.87 -15.92
N ARG A 297 -21.12 -13.56 -15.21
CA ARG A 297 -22.57 -13.41 -15.42
C ARG A 297 -23.05 -12.02 -15.04
N GLU A 298 -22.65 -11.50 -13.89
CA GLU A 298 -23.00 -10.14 -13.45
C GLU A 298 -22.48 -9.09 -14.43
N GLU A 299 -21.28 -9.25 -14.98
CA GLU A 299 -20.72 -8.34 -15.99
C GLU A 299 -21.49 -8.41 -17.31
N ILE A 300 -21.90 -9.61 -17.75
CA ILE A 300 -22.74 -9.78 -18.94
C ILE A 300 -24.11 -9.13 -18.72
N GLU A 301 -24.74 -9.37 -17.57
CA GLU A 301 -26.04 -8.79 -17.20
C GLU A 301 -25.95 -7.26 -17.10
N GLN A 302 -24.90 -6.73 -16.48
CA GLN A 302 -24.67 -5.27 -16.41
C GLN A 302 -24.45 -4.66 -17.79
N LYS A 303 -23.69 -5.33 -18.67
CA LYS A 303 -23.49 -4.87 -20.06
C LYS A 303 -24.81 -4.89 -20.84
N GLN A 304 -25.62 -5.94 -20.68
CA GLN A 304 -26.94 -6.04 -21.31
C GLN A 304 -27.90 -4.96 -20.79
N GLN A 305 -27.96 -4.78 -19.47
CA GLN A 305 -28.78 -3.75 -18.84
C GLN A 305 -28.37 -2.36 -19.31
N LYS A 306 -27.07 -2.05 -19.33
CA LYS A 306 -26.56 -0.80 -19.86
C LYS A 306 -26.89 -0.60 -21.34
N ALA A 307 -26.79 -1.64 -22.16
CA ALA A 307 -27.16 -1.56 -23.57
C ALA A 307 -28.67 -1.28 -23.75
N MET A 308 -29.53 -1.90 -22.94
CA MET A 308 -30.98 -1.63 -22.95
C MET A 308 -31.31 -0.21 -22.48
N GLU A 309 -30.65 0.27 -21.43
CA GLU A 309 -30.79 1.65 -20.93
C GLU A 309 -30.32 2.68 -21.96
N ASP A 310 -29.18 2.43 -22.58
CA ASP A 310 -28.60 3.27 -23.64
C ASP A 310 -29.55 3.34 -24.85
N GLU A 311 -30.08 2.21 -25.32
CA GLU A 311 -31.04 2.15 -26.44
C GLU A 311 -32.36 2.86 -26.10
N LYS A 312 -32.87 2.69 -24.88
CA LYS A 312 -34.08 3.40 -24.41
C LYS A 312 -33.85 4.91 -24.38
N ARG A 313 -32.77 5.36 -23.76
CA ARG A 313 -32.41 6.79 -23.67
C ARG A 313 -32.16 7.38 -25.06
N PHE A 314 -31.51 6.62 -25.95
CA PHE A 314 -31.31 7.01 -27.33
C PHE A 314 -32.65 7.25 -28.04
N LYS A 315 -33.61 6.33 -27.94
CA LYS A 315 -34.95 6.50 -28.50
C LYS A 315 -35.70 7.70 -27.90
N GLU A 316 -35.64 7.90 -26.59
CA GLU A 316 -36.25 9.06 -25.94
C GLU A 316 -35.69 10.38 -26.50
N LEU A 317 -34.37 10.47 -26.70
CA LEU A 317 -33.72 11.69 -27.20
C LEU A 317 -33.90 11.90 -28.71
N LYS A 318 -33.84 10.82 -29.50
CA LYS A 318 -33.64 10.89 -30.95
C LYS A 318 -34.82 10.43 -31.81
N SER A 319 -35.81 9.72 -31.25
CA SER A 319 -36.94 9.17 -32.01
C SER A 319 -37.70 10.18 -32.86
N LYS A 320 -37.84 11.42 -32.38
CA LYS A 320 -38.47 12.52 -33.13
C LYS A 320 -37.78 12.83 -34.46
N PHE A 321 -36.50 12.51 -34.60
CA PHE A 321 -35.70 12.72 -35.80
C PHE A 321 -35.65 11.50 -36.72
N PHE A 322 -36.17 10.34 -36.29
CA PHE A 322 -36.19 9.14 -37.14
C PHE A 322 -37.09 9.37 -38.37
N GLY A 323 -36.68 8.78 -39.48
CA GLY A 323 -37.24 8.96 -40.82
C GLY A 323 -36.80 10.25 -41.52
N ILE A 324 -35.90 11.07 -40.94
CA ILE A 324 -35.29 12.17 -41.68
C ILE A 324 -34.28 11.58 -42.66
N CYS A 325 -34.61 11.68 -43.94
CA CYS A 325 -33.75 11.35 -45.06
C CYS A 325 -33.95 12.39 -46.16
N PHE A 326 -32.87 12.83 -46.80
CA PHE A 326 -32.90 13.77 -47.92
C PHE A 326 -31.76 13.49 -48.90
N THR A 327 -31.95 13.92 -50.14
CA THR A 327 -31.02 13.64 -51.25
C THR A 327 -30.97 14.80 -52.24
N ASP A 328 -29.84 14.95 -52.91
CA ASP A 328 -29.67 15.83 -54.08
C ASP A 328 -29.68 15.04 -55.41
N GLY A 329 -30.07 13.77 -55.37
CA GLY A 329 -30.07 12.85 -56.51
C GLY A 329 -28.81 12.00 -56.65
N THR A 330 -27.70 12.39 -56.00
CA THR A 330 -26.44 11.61 -55.99
C THR A 330 -26.08 11.14 -54.58
N ILE A 331 -26.20 12.01 -53.57
CA ILE A 331 -25.89 11.73 -52.17
C ILE A 331 -27.19 11.58 -51.40
N GLN A 332 -27.28 10.51 -50.59
CA GLN A 332 -28.38 10.29 -49.66
C GLN A 332 -27.87 10.47 -48.23
N VAL A 333 -28.49 11.40 -47.49
CA VAL A 333 -28.19 11.65 -46.07
C VAL A 333 -29.39 11.22 -45.22
N HIS A 334 -29.14 10.40 -44.21
CA HIS A 334 -30.17 9.94 -43.27
C HIS A 334 -29.65 9.98 -41.82
N VAL A 335 -30.57 10.11 -40.88
CA VAL A 335 -30.26 10.01 -39.44
C VAL A 335 -29.98 8.56 -39.08
N LEU A 336 -28.99 8.31 -38.21
CA LEU A 336 -28.79 6.98 -37.63
C LEU A 336 -29.86 6.69 -36.58
N GLU A 337 -30.60 5.60 -36.72
CA GLU A 337 -31.86 5.35 -35.99
C GLU A 337 -31.74 4.31 -34.87
N SER A 338 -30.57 3.74 -34.65
CA SER A 338 -30.30 2.79 -33.56
C SER A 338 -28.87 2.91 -33.02
N VAL A 339 -28.65 2.45 -31.78
CA VAL A 339 -27.28 2.37 -31.21
C VAL A 339 -26.42 1.39 -32.02
N GLN A 340 -27.03 0.35 -32.59
CA GLN A 340 -26.37 -0.61 -33.49
C GLN A 340 -25.87 0.05 -34.78
N GLU A 341 -26.65 0.93 -35.41
CA GLU A 341 -26.20 1.68 -36.59
C GLU A 341 -25.02 2.61 -36.28
N HIS A 342 -24.99 3.23 -35.10
CA HIS A 342 -23.84 4.05 -34.66
C HIS A 342 -22.57 3.20 -34.48
N LEU A 343 -22.70 1.95 -34.03
CA LEU A 343 -21.60 1.00 -33.95
C LEU A 343 -21.08 0.64 -35.33
N GLU A 344 -21.97 0.27 -36.25
CA GLU A 344 -21.63 -0.09 -37.64
C GLU A 344 -20.99 1.08 -38.38
N GLU A 345 -21.51 2.30 -38.19
CA GLU A 345 -20.93 3.53 -38.72
C GLU A 345 -19.51 3.74 -38.19
N GLY A 346 -19.30 3.61 -36.88
CA GLY A 346 -17.98 3.76 -36.25
C GLY A 346 -16.95 2.74 -36.76
N VAL A 347 -17.37 1.49 -36.98
CA VAL A 347 -16.52 0.42 -37.53
C VAL A 347 -16.20 0.67 -39.00
N SER A 348 -17.21 0.99 -39.83
CA SER A 348 -17.06 1.18 -41.28
C SER A 348 -16.23 2.42 -41.61
N MET A 349 -16.33 3.47 -40.81
CA MET A 349 -15.68 4.77 -41.07
C MET A 349 -14.37 4.94 -40.28
N HIS A 350 -14.00 3.97 -39.46
CA HIS A 350 -12.81 3.99 -38.60
C HIS A 350 -12.67 5.27 -37.74
N HIS A 351 -13.78 5.73 -37.15
CA HIS A 351 -13.80 6.90 -36.27
C HIS A 351 -14.62 6.68 -35.00
N CYS A 352 -14.28 7.40 -33.93
CA CYS A 352 -14.75 7.16 -32.56
C CYS A 352 -16.21 7.58 -32.26
N VAL A 353 -17.10 7.62 -33.25
CA VAL A 353 -18.51 8.05 -33.10
C VAL A 353 -19.27 7.17 -32.10
N PHE A 354 -18.98 5.87 -32.07
CA PHE A 354 -19.54 4.95 -31.06
C PHE A 354 -18.80 5.04 -29.71
N SER A 355 -17.46 5.00 -29.72
CA SER A 355 -16.63 4.92 -28.51
C SER A 355 -16.78 6.11 -27.56
N ASN A 356 -17.19 7.27 -28.06
CA ASN A 356 -17.43 8.48 -27.28
C ASN A 356 -18.91 8.70 -26.91
N ALA A 357 -19.77 7.69 -27.10
CA ALA A 357 -21.19 7.71 -26.79
C ALA A 357 -21.96 8.92 -27.38
N TYR A 358 -21.61 9.35 -28.60
CA TYR A 358 -22.24 10.50 -29.26
C TYR A 358 -23.75 10.32 -29.44
N TYR A 359 -24.22 9.07 -29.55
CA TYR A 359 -25.64 8.73 -29.62
C TYR A 359 -26.44 9.19 -28.38
N LEU A 360 -25.82 9.30 -27.20
CA LEU A 360 -26.48 9.79 -25.96
C LEU A 360 -26.35 11.30 -25.74
N LYS A 361 -25.65 12.04 -26.60
CA LYS A 361 -25.51 13.50 -26.44
C LYS A 361 -26.82 14.18 -26.81
N GLU A 362 -27.41 14.90 -25.85
CA GLU A 362 -28.73 15.54 -26.03
C GLU A 362 -28.72 16.57 -27.16
N ASP A 363 -27.63 17.33 -27.28
CA ASP A 363 -27.47 18.46 -28.21
C ASP A 363 -26.86 18.09 -29.58
N SER A 364 -26.68 16.80 -29.87
CA SER A 364 -25.98 16.33 -31.08
C SER A 364 -26.86 15.36 -31.86
N LEU A 365 -26.92 15.47 -33.19
CA LEU A 365 -27.60 14.53 -34.07
C LEU A 365 -26.60 14.00 -35.09
N ILE A 366 -26.47 12.68 -35.17
CA ILE A 366 -25.56 12.03 -36.09
C ILE A 366 -26.32 11.58 -37.33
N LEU A 367 -25.78 11.92 -38.50
CA LEU A 367 -26.29 11.52 -39.81
C LEU A 367 -25.20 10.77 -40.58
N SER A 368 -25.61 9.88 -41.47
CA SER A 368 -24.73 9.19 -42.42
C SER A 368 -25.04 9.62 -43.85
N ALA A 369 -24.01 10.03 -44.58
CA ALA A 369 -24.08 10.28 -46.02
C ALA A 369 -23.62 9.04 -46.78
N THR A 370 -24.40 8.66 -47.79
CA THR A 370 -24.16 7.47 -48.62
C THR A 370 -24.31 7.81 -50.10
N ILE A 371 -23.54 7.11 -50.95
CA ILE A 371 -23.69 7.09 -52.41
C ILE A 371 -23.85 5.63 -52.82
N GLU A 372 -24.92 5.29 -53.54
CA GLU A 372 -25.23 3.90 -53.94
C GLU A 372 -25.19 2.90 -52.76
N GLY A 373 -25.61 3.32 -51.57
CA GLY A 373 -25.59 2.51 -50.35
C GLY A 373 -24.21 2.36 -49.66
N LYS A 374 -23.15 2.98 -50.20
CA LYS A 374 -21.83 3.03 -49.56
C LYS A 374 -21.69 4.30 -48.72
N ARG A 375 -21.28 4.13 -47.46
CA ARG A 375 -21.00 5.23 -46.51
C ARG A 375 -19.80 6.05 -46.99
N ILE A 376 -19.96 7.37 -47.02
CA ILE A 376 -18.93 8.30 -47.49
C ILE A 376 -18.50 9.30 -46.41
N GLU A 377 -19.43 9.85 -45.62
CA GLU A 377 -19.14 10.73 -44.48
C GLU A 377 -20.17 10.54 -43.37
N THR A 378 -19.71 10.69 -42.12
CA THR A 378 -20.56 10.81 -40.94
C THR A 378 -20.59 12.26 -40.49
N ILE A 379 -21.78 12.77 -40.22
CA ILE A 379 -22.07 14.18 -39.94
C ILE A 379 -22.61 14.31 -38.52
N GLU A 380 -22.02 15.21 -37.74
CA GLU A 380 -22.55 15.68 -36.46
C GLU A 380 -23.20 17.05 -36.63
N VAL A 381 -24.49 17.14 -36.33
CA VAL A 381 -25.26 18.39 -36.32
C VAL A 381 -25.57 18.79 -34.89
N SER A 382 -25.28 20.04 -34.55
CA SER A 382 -25.66 20.64 -33.26
C SER A 382 -27.16 20.91 -33.27
N LEU A 383 -27.91 20.32 -32.33
CA LEU A 383 -29.34 20.58 -32.15
C LEU A 383 -29.62 21.96 -31.52
N ARG A 384 -28.60 22.64 -30.99
CA ARG A 384 -28.73 24.01 -30.46
C ARG A 384 -28.68 25.07 -31.55
N THR A 385 -27.72 24.93 -32.47
CA THR A 385 -27.47 25.90 -33.55
C THR A 385 -28.06 25.48 -34.89
N LEU A 386 -28.41 24.20 -35.04
CA LEU A 386 -28.83 23.56 -36.31
C LEU A 386 -27.77 23.67 -37.41
N GLU A 387 -26.50 23.67 -37.00
CA GLU A 387 -25.34 23.75 -37.87
C GLU A 387 -24.51 22.46 -37.78
N VAL A 388 -23.82 22.14 -38.87
CA VAL A 388 -22.87 21.03 -38.91
C VAL A 388 -21.66 21.39 -38.07
N VAL A 389 -21.44 20.63 -36.98
CA VAL A 389 -20.26 20.77 -36.10
C VAL A 389 -19.07 20.05 -36.72
N GLN A 390 -19.32 18.88 -37.30
CA GLN A 390 -18.29 18.04 -37.89
C GLN A 390 -18.89 17.21 -39.03
N SER A 391 -18.19 17.09 -40.15
CA SER A 391 -18.48 16.13 -41.21
C SER A 391 -17.15 15.47 -41.59
N ARG A 392 -17.06 14.14 -41.53
CA ARG A 392 -15.80 13.43 -41.76
C ARG A 392 -16.04 12.10 -42.47
N GLY A 393 -15.20 11.80 -43.45
CA GLY A 393 -15.10 10.49 -44.08
C GLY A 393 -14.17 9.55 -43.32
N VAL A 394 -13.83 8.43 -43.98
CA VAL A 394 -13.00 7.35 -43.40
C VAL A 394 -11.69 7.90 -42.82
N CYS A 395 -11.35 7.49 -41.60
CA CYS A 395 -10.16 7.95 -40.86
C CYS A 395 -10.08 9.48 -40.66
N ASN A 396 -11.22 10.15 -40.45
CA ASN A 396 -11.33 11.58 -40.18
C ASN A 396 -10.84 12.51 -41.30
N LYS A 397 -10.91 12.08 -42.57
CA LYS A 397 -10.53 12.89 -43.73
C LYS A 397 -11.75 13.46 -44.44
N ASN A 398 -11.61 14.63 -45.05
CA ASN A 398 -12.67 15.19 -45.91
C ASN A 398 -12.73 14.41 -47.22
N THR A 399 -13.93 14.11 -47.69
CA THR A 399 -14.13 13.52 -49.02
C THR A 399 -14.23 14.60 -50.09
N VAL A 400 -14.17 14.20 -51.36
CA VAL A 400 -14.43 15.11 -52.50
C VAL A 400 -15.85 15.69 -52.49
N TYR A 401 -16.77 15.07 -51.74
CA TYR A 401 -18.16 15.48 -51.60
C TYR A 401 -18.42 16.29 -50.32
N HIS A 402 -17.39 16.60 -49.52
CA HIS A 402 -17.53 17.23 -48.21
C HIS A 402 -18.36 18.52 -48.24
N GLU A 403 -18.00 19.46 -49.11
CA GLU A 403 -18.72 20.74 -49.27
C GLU A 403 -20.17 20.51 -49.74
N GLN A 404 -20.38 19.55 -50.62
CA GLN A 404 -21.70 19.18 -51.12
C GLN A 404 -22.58 18.61 -49.99
N ILE A 405 -22.04 17.73 -49.15
CA ILE A 405 -22.72 17.15 -47.98
C ILE A 405 -23.07 18.23 -46.95
N VAL A 406 -22.13 19.10 -46.60
CA VAL A 406 -22.37 20.18 -45.63
C VAL A 406 -23.45 21.14 -46.14
N ASN A 407 -23.41 21.54 -47.41
CA ASN A 407 -24.43 22.37 -48.03
C ASN A 407 -25.79 21.68 -48.08
N LEU A 408 -25.83 20.38 -48.40
CA LEU A 408 -27.04 19.58 -48.44
C LEU A 408 -27.71 19.49 -47.06
N VAL A 409 -26.94 19.27 -46.00
CA VAL A 409 -27.44 19.24 -44.62
C VAL A 409 -27.95 20.62 -44.19
N ASN A 410 -27.19 21.69 -44.48
CA ASN A 410 -27.58 23.06 -44.12
C ASN A 410 -28.85 23.52 -44.87
N ALA A 411 -29.01 23.17 -46.14
CA ALA A 411 -30.22 23.44 -46.92
C ALA A 411 -31.46 22.74 -46.33
N ASN A 412 -31.27 21.56 -45.72
CA ASN A 412 -32.32 20.72 -45.17
C ASN A 412 -32.52 20.88 -43.65
N ARG A 413 -31.80 21.80 -42.98
CA ARG A 413 -31.92 22.05 -41.52
C ARG A 413 -33.35 22.36 -41.06
N GLY A 414 -34.19 22.87 -41.96
CA GLY A 414 -35.63 23.11 -41.70
C GLY A 414 -36.43 21.83 -41.42
N LEU A 415 -36.00 20.66 -41.89
CA LEU A 415 -36.62 19.37 -41.55
C LEU A 415 -36.37 19.00 -40.09
N ILE A 416 -35.13 19.17 -39.62
CA ILE A 416 -34.74 18.94 -38.22
C ILE A 416 -35.47 19.93 -37.30
N SER A 417 -35.50 21.22 -37.66
CA SER A 417 -36.23 22.25 -36.91
C SER A 417 -37.72 21.96 -36.77
N ARG A 418 -38.37 21.47 -37.84
CA ARG A 418 -39.80 21.09 -37.82
C ARG A 418 -40.07 19.94 -36.85
N ARG A 419 -39.22 18.91 -36.82
CA ARG A 419 -39.35 17.79 -35.87
C ARG A 419 -39.12 18.23 -34.42
N MET A 420 -38.21 19.19 -34.18
CA MET A 420 -38.04 19.79 -32.84
C MET A 420 -39.30 20.51 -32.37
N LYS A 421 -39.94 21.30 -33.24
CA LYS A 421 -41.14 22.09 -32.92
C LYS A 421 -42.42 21.26 -32.81
N ALA A 422 -42.51 20.13 -33.51
CA ALA A 422 -43.68 19.24 -33.47
C ALA A 422 -43.80 18.44 -32.17
N THR A 423 -42.76 18.46 -31.31
CA THR A 423 -42.68 17.69 -30.07
C THR A 423 -42.50 18.58 -28.83
N ALA A 424 -42.52 19.90 -28.99
CA ALA A 424 -42.50 20.90 -27.92
C ALA A 424 -43.94 21.35 -27.65
#